data_AF-Q9N6A6-F1
#
_entry.id   AF-Q9N6A6-F1
#
_cell.length_a   1.000
_cell.length_b   1.000
_cell.length_c   1.000
_cell.angle_alpha   90.00
_cell.angle_beta   90.00
_cell.angle_gamma   90.00
#
_symmetry.space_group_name_H-M   'P 1'
#
loop_
_entity.id
_entity.type
_entity.pdbx_description
1 polymer ?
#
loop_
_entity_poly.entity_id
_entity_poly.type
_entity_poly.pdbx_seq_one_letter_code
_entity_poly.pdbx_strand_id
1 'polypeptide(L)'
;WAQVNELASHACGLKMYLNDTFGTLKLSDMTSWQRHLSHWPKRSPIVCHAERQSTAAVIMLAHLLDRSVHICHVARKEEIQLIRAAKEKGVKVTCEVCPHHLFLSTKDVERLGHGMSEVRPLLCSPEDQEALWENIDYIDVFATDHAPHTLAEKRSERPPPGFPGVETILPLLLQAVHEGRLTLEDIKRKFHRNPKIIFNLPDQAQTYVEVDLDEEWTITGKEMKSKSGWTPFEGTKVKGRVHRVVLRGEVAFVDGQVLVQPGFGLNVRPKQVPLVSEASQDLLPSDNDANDTFARLLTSDGPGGGVHGISTKVHFVDGANFLRPNSPSPRVRLDSASNTTLREYLQRTTTSNPVAHSLMGKHILAVDMFNKDHLNDIFNLAQLLKLRGTKDRPVDELL
;
A
#
# COMPACT_ATOMS: atom_id res chain seq x y z
N TRP A 1 -20.49 -5.79 9.01
CA TRP A 1 -20.53 -6.10 7.57
C TRP A 1 -21.43 -5.18 6.73
N ALA A 2 -22.37 -4.43 7.31
CA ALA A 2 -23.28 -3.56 6.55
C ALA A 2 -22.59 -2.51 5.64
N GLN A 3 -21.43 -2.00 6.06
CA GLN A 3 -20.66 -0.96 5.33
C GLN A 3 -19.61 -1.53 4.35
N VAL A 4 -19.53 -2.85 4.18
CA VAL A 4 -18.40 -3.49 3.48
C VAL A 4 -18.34 -3.12 2.00
N ASN A 5 -19.49 -2.95 1.34
CA ASN A 5 -19.55 -2.48 -0.04
C ASN A 5 -19.01 -1.04 -0.18
N GLU A 6 -19.38 -0.16 0.75
CA GLU A 6 -18.90 1.23 0.77
C GLU A 6 -17.38 1.27 1.01
N LEU A 7 -16.88 0.54 2.01
CA LEU A 7 -15.45 0.45 2.28
C LEU A 7 -14.66 -0.11 1.09
N ALA A 8 -15.22 -1.13 0.43
CA ALA A 8 -14.59 -1.75 -0.73
C ALA A 8 -14.47 -0.80 -1.94
N SER A 9 -15.42 0.12 -2.14
CA SER A 9 -15.33 1.13 -3.21
C SER A 9 -14.21 2.15 -3.00
N HIS A 10 -13.81 2.39 -1.75
CA HIS A 10 -12.77 3.35 -1.38
C HIS A 10 -11.38 2.71 -1.21
N ALA A 11 -11.31 1.37 -1.18
CA ALA A 11 -10.08 0.62 -0.96
C ALA A 11 -9.48 0.07 -2.27
N CYS A 12 -8.17 -0.19 -2.26
CA CYS A 12 -7.52 -0.97 -3.32
C CYS A 12 -8.03 -2.42 -3.31
N GLY A 13 -8.19 -2.99 -2.11
CA GLY A 13 -8.67 -4.34 -1.84
C GLY A 13 -8.63 -4.63 -0.35
N LEU A 14 -9.00 -5.84 0.04
CA LEU A 14 -8.91 -6.34 1.41
C LEU A 14 -7.63 -7.16 1.59
N LYS A 15 -6.76 -6.74 2.52
CA LYS A 15 -5.58 -7.53 2.93
C LYS A 15 -5.94 -8.45 4.09
N MET A 16 -5.68 -9.74 3.93
CA MET A 16 -5.81 -10.75 4.97
C MET A 16 -4.42 -11.24 5.39
N TYR A 17 -4.11 -11.18 6.68
CA TYR A 17 -2.87 -11.72 7.25
C TYR A 17 -3.14 -13.10 7.84
N LEU A 18 -2.69 -14.15 7.15
CA LEU A 18 -3.03 -15.54 7.45
C LEU A 18 -1.91 -16.28 8.21
N ASN A 19 -0.72 -15.68 8.25
CA ASN A 19 0.45 -16.12 9.00
C ASN A 19 0.90 -15.01 9.95
N ASP A 20 2.04 -15.20 10.59
CA ASP A 20 2.59 -14.23 11.53
C ASP A 20 2.90 -12.92 10.81
N THR A 21 2.24 -11.85 11.26
CA THR A 21 2.48 -10.49 10.81
C THR A 21 3.01 -9.66 11.96
N PHE A 22 3.68 -8.57 11.62
CA PHE A 22 3.91 -7.51 12.59
C PHE A 22 2.56 -6.84 12.90
N GLY A 23 2.13 -6.86 14.17
CA GLY A 23 0.87 -6.25 14.63
C GLY A 23 -0.26 -7.23 14.97
N THR A 24 -1.47 -6.70 15.13
CA THR A 24 -2.64 -7.43 15.69
C THR A 24 -3.61 -7.97 14.63
N LEU A 25 -3.25 -7.91 13.34
CA LEU A 25 -4.15 -8.17 12.22
C LEU A 25 -4.21 -9.65 11.78
N LYS A 26 -3.48 -10.54 12.45
CA LYS A 26 -3.47 -11.97 12.12
C LYS A 26 -4.86 -12.57 12.32
N LEU A 27 -5.39 -13.17 11.26
CA LEU A 27 -6.61 -13.98 11.32
C LEU A 27 -6.21 -15.42 11.63
N SER A 28 -6.48 -15.88 12.85
CA SER A 28 -5.97 -17.17 13.35
C SER A 28 -6.82 -18.39 12.98
N ASP A 29 -8.03 -18.19 12.46
CA ASP A 29 -8.98 -19.28 12.21
C ASP A 29 -9.67 -19.20 10.84
N MET A 30 -9.97 -20.38 10.27
CA MET A 30 -10.64 -20.52 8.97
C MET A 30 -12.04 -19.92 8.93
N THR A 31 -12.76 -19.87 10.06
CA THR A 31 -14.12 -19.30 10.11
C THR A 31 -14.05 -17.80 9.83
N SER A 32 -13.07 -17.11 10.41
CA SER A 32 -12.77 -15.71 10.11
C SER A 32 -12.39 -15.52 8.65
N TRP A 33 -11.56 -16.40 8.08
CA TRP A 33 -11.15 -16.31 6.67
C TRP A 33 -12.37 -16.44 5.75
N GLN A 34 -13.21 -17.46 5.99
CA GLN A 34 -14.42 -17.69 5.23
C GLN A 34 -15.39 -16.50 5.34
N ARG A 35 -15.55 -15.90 6.52
CA ARG A 35 -16.39 -14.70 6.67
C ARG A 35 -15.91 -13.55 5.78
N HIS A 36 -14.60 -13.26 5.77
CA HIS A 36 -14.04 -12.23 4.90
C HIS A 36 -14.22 -12.56 3.40
N LEU A 37 -13.90 -13.80 3.01
CA LEU A 37 -14.06 -14.27 1.63
C LEU A 37 -15.51 -14.31 1.16
N SER A 38 -16.49 -14.55 2.05
CA SER A 38 -17.91 -14.58 1.66
C SER A 38 -18.53 -13.18 1.60
N HIS A 39 -18.13 -12.25 2.46
CA HIS A 39 -18.84 -10.97 2.63
C HIS A 39 -18.17 -9.77 1.96
N TRP A 40 -16.85 -9.81 1.72
CA TRP A 40 -16.21 -8.77 0.91
C TRP A 40 -16.73 -8.82 -0.53
N PRO A 41 -16.91 -7.72 -1.28
CA PRO A 41 -17.59 -7.78 -2.57
C PRO A 41 -16.78 -8.57 -3.60
N LYS A 42 -17.43 -9.43 -4.40
CA LYS A 42 -16.74 -10.35 -5.34
C LYS A 42 -15.83 -9.64 -6.35
N ARG A 43 -16.21 -8.43 -6.78
CA ARG A 43 -15.45 -7.60 -7.74
C ARG A 43 -14.24 -6.89 -7.10
N SER A 44 -14.17 -6.83 -5.78
CA SER A 44 -13.12 -6.12 -5.06
C SER A 44 -11.98 -7.10 -4.70
N PRO A 45 -10.71 -6.74 -4.98
CA PRO A 45 -9.58 -7.64 -4.73
C PRO A 45 -9.47 -8.09 -3.27
N ILE A 46 -9.07 -9.35 -3.08
CA ILE A 46 -8.58 -9.86 -1.80
C ILE A 46 -7.15 -10.31 -2.00
N VAL A 47 -6.27 -9.81 -1.15
CA VAL A 47 -4.86 -10.15 -1.13
C VAL A 47 -4.49 -10.82 0.20
N CYS A 48 -3.68 -11.86 0.15
CA CYS A 48 -3.39 -12.70 1.32
C CYS A 48 -1.89 -12.78 1.56
N HIS A 49 -1.45 -12.35 2.75
CA HIS A 49 -0.17 -12.81 3.28
C HIS A 49 -0.38 -14.24 3.76
N ALA A 50 0.05 -15.20 2.94
CA ALA A 50 -0.11 -16.62 3.18
C ALA A 50 1.21 -17.32 2.86
N GLU A 51 1.70 -18.12 3.80
CA GLU A 51 2.92 -18.90 3.66
C GLU A 51 2.61 -20.39 3.75
N ARG A 52 3.30 -21.19 2.94
CA ARG A 52 3.26 -22.66 2.97
C ARG A 52 1.83 -23.22 2.91
N GLN A 53 1.42 -24.02 3.90
CA GLN A 53 0.08 -24.62 3.98
C GLN A 53 -1.06 -23.59 4.01
N SER A 54 -0.83 -22.35 4.49
CA SER A 54 -1.85 -21.31 4.46
C SER A 54 -2.20 -20.90 3.04
N THR A 55 -1.24 -20.95 2.12
CA THR A 55 -1.46 -20.71 0.68
C THR A 55 -2.40 -21.75 0.10
N ALA A 56 -2.19 -23.03 0.41
CA ALA A 56 -3.11 -24.11 -0.02
C ALA A 56 -4.51 -23.93 0.57
N ALA A 57 -4.60 -23.63 1.86
CA ALA A 57 -5.88 -23.48 2.55
C ALA A 57 -6.69 -22.31 1.99
N VAL A 58 -6.08 -21.14 1.77
CA VAL A 58 -6.80 -19.97 1.25
C VAL A 58 -7.19 -20.14 -0.22
N ILE A 59 -6.34 -20.77 -1.05
CA ILE A 59 -6.68 -21.07 -2.45
C ILE A 59 -7.87 -22.03 -2.51
N MET A 60 -7.86 -23.09 -1.69
CA MET A 60 -8.98 -24.04 -1.61
C MET A 60 -10.27 -23.34 -1.18
N LEU A 61 -10.22 -22.54 -0.12
CA LEU A 61 -11.40 -21.84 0.39
C LEU A 61 -11.95 -20.83 -0.62
N ALA A 62 -11.08 -20.09 -1.32
CA ALA A 62 -11.47 -19.18 -2.39
C ALA A 62 -12.11 -19.92 -3.57
N HIS A 63 -11.57 -21.08 -3.94
CA HIS A 63 -12.14 -21.94 -4.98
C HIS A 63 -13.54 -22.44 -4.61
N LEU A 64 -13.74 -22.92 -3.37
CA LEU A 64 -15.05 -23.36 -2.87
C LEU A 64 -16.11 -22.25 -2.85
N LEU A 65 -15.67 -20.98 -2.72
CA LEU A 65 -16.55 -19.81 -2.72
C LEU A 65 -16.70 -19.15 -4.10
N ASP A 66 -16.12 -19.75 -5.15
CA ASP A 66 -16.05 -19.20 -6.51
C ASP A 66 -15.59 -17.73 -6.50
N ARG A 67 -14.38 -17.52 -6.00
CA ARG A 67 -13.75 -16.22 -5.81
C ARG A 67 -12.28 -16.23 -6.22
N SER A 68 -11.82 -15.10 -6.76
CA SER A 68 -10.41 -14.84 -6.96
C SER A 68 -9.69 -14.42 -5.69
N VAL A 69 -8.47 -14.91 -5.49
CA VAL A 69 -7.53 -14.41 -4.46
C VAL A 69 -6.16 -14.12 -5.08
N HIS A 70 -5.45 -13.17 -4.47
CA HIS A 70 -4.07 -12.85 -4.81
C HIS A 70 -3.14 -13.20 -3.65
N ILE A 71 -2.12 -14.00 -3.90
CA ILE A 71 -1.14 -14.43 -2.90
C ILE A 71 0.03 -13.46 -2.90
N CYS A 72 0.24 -12.78 -1.77
CA CYS A 72 1.34 -11.84 -1.59
C CYS A 72 2.69 -12.57 -1.54
N HIS A 73 3.74 -11.89 -1.99
CA HIS A 73 5.17 -12.18 -1.74
C HIS A 73 5.52 -13.68 -1.69
N VAL A 74 5.16 -14.43 -2.74
CA VAL A 74 5.47 -15.87 -2.86
C VAL A 74 6.99 -16.04 -2.82
N ALA A 75 7.46 -16.95 -1.97
CA ALA A 75 8.89 -17.04 -1.64
C ALA A 75 9.47 -18.45 -1.81
N ARG A 76 8.62 -19.48 -1.92
CA ARG A 76 9.08 -20.88 -1.87
C ARG A 76 8.66 -21.69 -3.07
N LYS A 77 9.46 -22.72 -3.37
CA LYS A 77 9.17 -23.73 -4.41
C LYS A 77 7.81 -24.38 -4.20
N GLU A 78 7.49 -24.77 -2.97
CA GLU A 78 6.21 -25.40 -2.63
C GLU A 78 5.00 -24.49 -2.91
N GLU A 79 5.15 -23.17 -2.71
CA GLU A 79 4.10 -22.18 -2.93
C GLU A 79 3.87 -21.92 -4.41
N ILE A 80 4.94 -21.69 -5.19
CA ILE A 80 4.82 -21.40 -6.63
C ILE A 80 4.36 -22.62 -7.43
N GLN A 81 4.80 -23.82 -7.08
CA GLN A 81 4.35 -25.06 -7.72
C GLN A 81 2.86 -25.32 -7.46
N LEU A 82 2.40 -25.06 -6.24
CA LEU A 82 0.99 -25.14 -5.90
C LEU A 82 0.16 -24.12 -6.70
N ILE A 83 0.61 -22.88 -6.78
CA ILE A 83 -0.09 -21.82 -7.54
C ILE A 83 -0.14 -22.16 -9.02
N ARG A 84 0.98 -22.64 -9.59
CA ARG A 84 1.04 -23.16 -10.96
C ARG A 84 -0.01 -24.25 -11.19
N ALA A 85 -0.03 -25.28 -10.35
CA ALA A 85 -0.98 -26.38 -10.49
C ALA A 85 -2.44 -25.92 -10.32
N ALA A 86 -2.69 -24.92 -9.47
CA ALA A 86 -4.02 -24.33 -9.30
C ALA A 86 -4.44 -23.55 -10.56
N LYS A 87 -3.55 -22.74 -11.14
CA LYS A 87 -3.80 -22.01 -12.40
C LYS A 87 -4.06 -22.95 -13.56
N GLU A 88 -3.27 -24.01 -13.71
CA GLU A 88 -3.45 -25.03 -14.76
C GLU A 88 -4.81 -25.75 -14.65
N LYS A 89 -5.41 -25.80 -13.46
CA LYS A 89 -6.76 -26.33 -13.20
C LYS A 89 -7.87 -25.28 -13.31
N GLY A 90 -7.55 -24.05 -13.72
CA GLY A 90 -8.51 -22.96 -13.84
C GLY A 90 -8.96 -22.34 -12.52
N VAL A 91 -8.25 -22.59 -11.42
CA VAL A 91 -8.52 -21.91 -10.14
C VAL A 91 -8.17 -20.43 -10.27
N LYS A 92 -9.06 -19.57 -9.80
CA LYS A 92 -8.92 -18.10 -9.86
C LYS A 92 -7.88 -17.60 -8.85
N VAL A 93 -6.59 -17.84 -9.09
CA VAL A 93 -5.50 -17.38 -8.22
C VAL A 93 -4.48 -16.58 -9.02
N THR A 94 -4.05 -15.46 -8.44
CA THR A 94 -2.87 -14.71 -8.89
C THR A 94 -1.86 -14.61 -7.76
N CYS A 95 -0.62 -14.25 -8.07
CA CYS A 95 0.41 -14.02 -7.06
C CYS A 95 1.40 -12.93 -7.45
N GLU A 96 2.08 -12.42 -6.43
CA GLU A 96 3.23 -11.53 -6.59
C GLU A 96 4.48 -12.15 -5.97
N VAL A 97 5.65 -11.76 -6.49
CA VAL A 97 6.95 -12.10 -5.91
C VAL A 97 7.75 -10.82 -5.64
N CYS A 98 8.49 -10.82 -4.54
CA CYS A 98 9.34 -9.71 -4.15
C CYS A 98 10.76 -9.84 -4.68
N PRO A 99 11.45 -8.73 -5.01
CA PRO A 99 12.82 -8.77 -5.50
C PRO A 99 13.78 -9.50 -4.56
N HIS A 100 13.61 -9.35 -3.25
CA HIS A 100 14.47 -10.02 -2.28
C HIS A 100 14.33 -11.54 -2.28
N HIS A 101 13.24 -12.13 -2.79
CA HIS A 101 13.15 -13.57 -2.99
C HIS A 101 13.71 -14.03 -4.35
N LEU A 102 13.84 -13.13 -5.32
CA LEU A 102 14.46 -13.41 -6.62
C LEU A 102 15.98 -13.19 -6.64
N PHE A 103 16.48 -12.26 -5.82
CA PHE A 103 17.87 -11.79 -5.86
C PHE A 103 18.65 -12.02 -4.57
N LEU A 104 17.99 -12.39 -3.46
CA LEU A 104 18.66 -12.80 -2.22
C LEU A 104 18.16 -14.19 -1.78
N SER A 105 19.02 -14.91 -1.08
CA SER A 105 18.71 -16.23 -0.54
C SER A 105 19.29 -16.40 0.86
N THR A 106 19.13 -17.57 1.45
CA THR A 106 19.80 -17.91 2.71
C THR A 106 21.33 -17.77 2.67
N LYS A 107 21.95 -17.79 1.48
CA LYS A 107 23.40 -17.51 1.30
C LYS A 107 23.79 -16.09 1.70
N ASP A 108 22.86 -15.15 1.67
CA ASP A 108 23.11 -13.74 1.98
C ASP A 108 22.98 -13.40 3.47
N VAL A 109 22.43 -14.33 4.27
CA VAL A 109 22.14 -14.11 5.69
C VAL A 109 23.41 -13.81 6.50
N GLU A 110 24.51 -14.50 6.20
CA GLU A 110 25.79 -14.26 6.86
C GLU A 110 26.32 -12.85 6.57
N ARG A 111 26.26 -12.42 5.31
CA ARG A 111 26.68 -11.08 4.86
C ARG A 111 25.81 -9.97 5.48
N LEU A 112 24.51 -10.18 5.55
CA LEU A 112 23.57 -9.20 6.10
C LEU A 112 23.62 -9.14 7.63
N GLY A 113 23.80 -10.30 8.28
CA GLY A 113 23.58 -10.51 9.69
C GLY A 113 22.12 -10.84 10.02
N HIS A 114 21.91 -11.58 11.10
CA HIS A 114 20.59 -12.12 11.48
C HIS A 114 19.49 -11.05 11.57
N GLY A 115 19.71 -9.95 12.30
CA GLY A 115 18.67 -8.91 12.45
C GLY A 115 18.37 -8.15 11.15
N MET A 116 19.39 -7.87 10.35
CA MET A 116 19.24 -7.18 9.07
C MET A 116 18.55 -8.04 8.02
N SER A 117 18.70 -9.37 8.09
CA SER A 117 18.05 -10.33 7.19
C SER A 117 16.63 -10.72 7.62
N GLU A 118 16.13 -10.23 8.76
CA GLU A 118 14.75 -10.53 9.16
C GLU A 118 13.72 -9.93 8.20
N VAL A 119 12.90 -10.79 7.63
CA VAL A 119 11.81 -10.49 6.69
C VAL A 119 10.76 -11.59 6.76
N ARG A 120 9.50 -11.30 6.38
CA ARG A 120 8.44 -12.30 6.27
C ARG A 120 7.75 -12.15 4.90
N PRO A 121 7.75 -13.19 4.05
CA PRO A 121 8.37 -14.50 4.25
C PRO A 121 9.89 -14.43 4.36
N LEU A 122 10.48 -15.33 5.16
CA LEU A 122 11.93 -15.42 5.33
C LEU A 122 12.64 -15.58 3.98
N LEU A 123 13.91 -15.13 3.90
CA LEU A 123 14.74 -15.38 2.73
C LEU A 123 14.76 -16.87 2.39
N CYS A 124 14.52 -17.15 1.11
CA CYS A 124 14.31 -18.50 0.62
C CYS A 124 15.64 -19.22 0.38
N SER A 125 15.61 -20.55 0.27
CA SER A 125 16.81 -21.30 -0.10
C SER A 125 17.20 -20.99 -1.56
N PRO A 126 18.45 -21.24 -1.98
CA PRO A 126 18.82 -21.13 -3.39
C PRO A 126 17.96 -22.02 -4.31
N GLU A 127 17.49 -23.16 -3.84
CA GLU A 127 16.57 -24.03 -4.58
C GLU A 127 15.19 -23.39 -4.75
N ASP A 128 14.67 -22.76 -3.69
CA ASP A 128 13.42 -22.01 -3.76
C ASP A 128 13.53 -20.84 -4.73
N GLN A 129 14.63 -20.08 -4.65
CA GLN A 129 14.90 -18.95 -5.55
C GLN A 129 14.93 -19.42 -7.00
N GLU A 130 15.63 -20.51 -7.31
CA GLU A 130 15.67 -21.08 -8.65
C GLU A 130 14.27 -21.49 -9.12
N ALA A 131 13.49 -22.15 -8.27
CA ALA A 131 12.12 -22.52 -8.60
C ALA A 131 11.21 -21.32 -8.92
N LEU A 132 11.42 -20.16 -8.27
CA LEU A 132 10.70 -18.93 -8.62
C LEU A 132 11.08 -18.44 -10.03
N TRP A 133 12.37 -18.50 -10.38
CA TRP A 133 12.87 -18.14 -11.72
C TRP A 133 12.39 -19.11 -12.80
N GLU A 134 12.42 -20.41 -12.55
CA GLU A 134 11.90 -21.43 -13.47
C GLU A 134 10.39 -21.29 -13.72
N ASN A 135 9.65 -20.69 -12.78
CA ASN A 135 8.20 -20.50 -12.86
C ASN A 135 7.82 -19.01 -13.03
N ILE A 136 8.70 -18.20 -13.61
CA ILE A 136 8.49 -16.76 -13.79
C ILE A 136 7.19 -16.43 -14.54
N ASP A 137 6.78 -17.29 -15.49
CA ASP A 137 5.55 -17.13 -16.24
C ASP A 137 4.28 -17.26 -15.38
N TYR A 138 4.35 -18.00 -14.27
CA TYR A 138 3.24 -18.15 -13.33
C TYR A 138 3.19 -17.05 -12.27
N ILE A 139 4.18 -16.15 -12.23
CA ILE A 139 4.20 -14.96 -11.37
C ILE A 139 3.47 -13.82 -12.08
N ASP A 140 2.40 -13.30 -11.49
CA ASP A 140 1.61 -12.24 -12.15
C ASP A 140 2.17 -10.86 -11.90
N VAL A 141 2.71 -10.62 -10.71
CA VAL A 141 3.11 -9.28 -10.26
C VAL A 141 4.51 -9.29 -9.64
N PHE A 142 5.30 -8.25 -9.92
CA PHE A 142 6.42 -7.89 -9.06
C PHE A 142 5.98 -6.81 -8.08
N ALA A 143 6.18 -7.03 -6.79
CA ALA A 143 5.83 -6.07 -5.75
C ALA A 143 6.97 -5.98 -4.73
N THR A 144 7.23 -4.80 -4.19
CA THR A 144 8.43 -4.60 -3.37
C THR A 144 8.32 -5.15 -1.96
N ASP A 145 7.08 -5.30 -1.47
CA ASP A 145 6.76 -5.42 -0.03
C ASP A 145 7.58 -4.42 0.79
N HIS A 146 7.46 -3.14 0.43
CA HIS A 146 8.31 -2.11 1.02
C HIS A 146 7.96 -1.94 2.51
N ALA A 147 8.83 -2.46 3.37
CA ALA A 147 8.67 -2.48 4.82
C ALA A 147 9.88 -1.79 5.47
N PRO A 148 9.95 -0.45 5.41
CA PRO A 148 11.11 0.30 5.89
C PRO A 148 11.15 0.33 7.42
N HIS A 149 12.31 -0.06 7.96
CA HIS A 149 12.68 0.11 9.36
C HIS A 149 14.02 0.82 9.43
N THR A 150 14.25 1.55 10.52
CA THR A 150 15.54 2.19 10.76
C THR A 150 16.63 1.14 10.97
N LEU A 151 17.88 1.50 10.70
CA LEU A 151 19.02 0.63 10.96
C LEU A 151 19.12 0.24 12.45
N ALA A 152 18.73 1.13 13.36
CA ALA A 152 18.72 0.88 14.79
C ALA A 152 17.72 -0.22 15.18
N GLU A 153 16.48 -0.16 14.64
CA GLU A 153 15.47 -1.20 14.89
C GLU A 153 15.93 -2.56 14.37
N LYS A 154 16.50 -2.61 13.16
CA LYS A 154 17.00 -3.86 12.55
C LYS A 154 18.21 -4.45 13.26
N ARG A 155 18.92 -3.67 14.07
CA ARG A 155 20.04 -4.11 14.91
C ARG A 155 19.67 -4.31 16.38
N SER A 156 18.39 -4.13 16.73
CA SER A 156 17.91 -4.35 18.10
C SER A 156 17.85 -5.84 18.45
N GLU A 157 17.61 -6.15 19.73
CA GLU A 157 17.41 -7.54 20.20
C GLU A 157 16.19 -8.22 19.58
N ARG A 158 15.20 -7.44 19.13
CA ARG A 158 13.96 -7.92 18.51
C ARG A 158 13.74 -7.21 17.17
N PRO A 159 14.57 -7.52 16.16
CA PRO A 159 14.57 -6.81 14.90
C PRO A 159 13.24 -7.05 14.16
N PRO A 160 12.55 -6.00 13.71
CA PRO A 160 11.30 -6.17 12.97
C PRO A 160 11.57 -6.76 11.57
N PRO A 161 10.66 -7.60 11.06
CA PRO A 161 10.80 -8.15 9.72
C PRO A 161 10.46 -7.09 8.66
N GLY A 162 11.27 -6.99 7.61
CA GLY A 162 10.95 -6.13 6.47
C GLY A 162 12.18 -5.48 5.84
N PHE A 163 12.10 -5.25 4.52
CA PHE A 163 13.14 -4.58 3.74
C PHE A 163 12.63 -3.32 3.05
N PRO A 164 13.44 -2.26 2.98
CA PRO A 164 13.23 -1.21 2.00
C PRO A 164 13.52 -1.73 0.57
N GLY A 165 12.76 -1.30 -0.44
CA GLY A 165 12.85 -1.88 -1.79
C GLY A 165 12.24 -1.09 -2.95
N VAL A 166 11.55 0.03 -2.70
CA VAL A 166 10.96 0.89 -3.76
C VAL A 166 12.01 1.36 -4.76
N GLU A 167 13.19 1.74 -4.28
CA GLU A 167 14.24 2.33 -5.10
C GLU A 167 15.12 1.28 -5.80
N THR A 168 15.07 0.00 -5.37
CA THR A 168 15.93 -1.07 -5.90
C THR A 168 15.23 -2.01 -6.86
N ILE A 169 13.89 -2.12 -6.82
CA ILE A 169 13.16 -3.10 -7.64
C ILE A 169 13.43 -2.96 -9.12
N LEU A 170 13.27 -1.77 -9.70
CA LEU A 170 13.42 -1.60 -11.15
C LEU A 170 14.87 -1.79 -11.61
N PRO A 171 15.91 -1.23 -10.94
CA PRO A 171 17.30 -1.54 -11.25
C PRO A 171 17.64 -3.04 -11.21
N LEU A 172 17.14 -3.78 -10.21
CA LEU A 172 17.33 -5.23 -10.11
C LEU A 172 16.64 -5.99 -11.25
N LEU A 173 15.42 -5.60 -11.61
CA LEU A 173 14.70 -6.21 -12.73
C LEU A 173 15.37 -5.89 -14.08
N LEU A 174 15.87 -4.67 -14.27
CA LEU A 174 16.62 -4.29 -15.47
C LEU A 174 17.95 -5.05 -15.58
N GLN A 175 18.64 -5.26 -14.45
CA GLN A 175 19.82 -6.12 -14.41
C GLN A 175 19.48 -7.55 -14.86
N ALA A 176 18.36 -8.12 -14.40
CA ALA A 176 17.90 -9.43 -14.85
C ALA A 176 17.54 -9.47 -16.35
N VAL A 177 17.08 -8.34 -16.93
CA VAL A 177 16.91 -8.22 -18.37
C VAL A 177 18.26 -8.23 -19.10
N HIS A 178 19.24 -7.49 -18.59
CA HIS A 178 20.60 -7.49 -19.14
C HIS A 178 21.24 -8.89 -19.11
N GLU A 179 20.99 -9.66 -18.05
CA GLU A 179 21.43 -11.06 -17.90
C GLU A 179 20.62 -12.07 -18.74
N GLY A 180 19.61 -11.62 -19.50
CA GLY A 180 18.77 -12.48 -20.32
C GLY A 180 17.77 -13.36 -19.53
N ARG A 181 17.56 -13.06 -18.24
CA ARG A 181 16.64 -13.79 -17.35
C ARG A 181 15.20 -13.26 -17.44
N LEU A 182 15.03 -12.02 -17.90
CA LEU A 182 13.75 -11.36 -18.14
C LEU A 182 13.77 -10.63 -19.48
N THR A 183 12.60 -10.30 -19.99
CA THR A 183 12.44 -9.29 -21.05
C THR A 183 11.89 -7.98 -20.51
N LEU A 184 12.05 -6.87 -21.23
CA LEU A 184 11.38 -5.62 -20.89
C LEU A 184 9.85 -5.75 -20.90
N GLU A 185 9.30 -6.62 -21.75
CA GLU A 185 7.86 -6.90 -21.75
C GLU A 185 7.42 -7.66 -20.50
N ASP A 186 8.26 -8.52 -19.92
CA ASP A 186 7.97 -9.14 -18.60
C ASP A 186 7.85 -8.08 -17.52
N ILE A 187 8.75 -7.09 -17.50
CA ILE A 187 8.66 -5.97 -16.56
C ILE A 187 7.38 -5.19 -16.80
N LYS A 188 7.07 -4.77 -18.03
CA LYS A 188 5.82 -4.02 -18.32
C LYS A 188 4.57 -4.83 -17.98
N ARG A 189 4.58 -6.13 -18.22
CA ARG A 189 3.47 -7.03 -17.91
C ARG A 189 3.29 -7.17 -16.40
N LYS A 190 4.33 -7.58 -15.67
CA LYS A 190 4.26 -7.93 -14.25
C LYS A 190 4.39 -6.73 -13.30
N PHE A 191 4.91 -5.60 -13.76
CA PHE A 191 5.11 -4.40 -12.95
C PHE A 191 4.22 -3.20 -13.37
N HIS A 192 3.34 -3.39 -14.36
CA HIS A 192 2.36 -2.36 -14.76
C HIS A 192 1.01 -2.93 -15.21
N ARG A 193 0.96 -3.73 -16.29
CA ARG A 193 -0.31 -4.20 -16.88
C ARG A 193 -1.10 -5.12 -15.94
N ASN A 194 -0.46 -6.14 -15.40
CA ASN A 194 -1.09 -7.11 -14.51
C ASN A 194 -1.57 -6.46 -13.20
N PRO A 195 -0.77 -5.66 -12.48
CA PRO A 195 -1.26 -4.89 -11.34
C PRO A 195 -2.50 -4.05 -11.68
N LYS A 196 -2.48 -3.36 -12.82
CA LYS A 196 -3.62 -2.54 -13.25
C LYS A 196 -4.90 -3.36 -13.41
N ILE A 197 -4.81 -4.54 -14.02
CA ILE A 197 -5.98 -5.41 -14.25
C ILE A 197 -6.43 -6.07 -12.94
N ILE A 198 -5.52 -6.73 -12.21
CA ILE A 198 -5.83 -7.48 -10.98
C ILE A 198 -6.48 -6.56 -9.93
N PHE A 199 -5.96 -5.33 -9.83
CA PHE A 199 -6.42 -4.35 -8.87
C PHE A 199 -7.38 -3.33 -9.47
N ASN A 200 -7.89 -3.49 -10.70
CA ASN A 200 -8.81 -2.52 -11.32
C ASN A 200 -8.34 -1.06 -11.22
N LEU A 201 -7.04 -0.80 -11.43
CA LEU A 201 -6.47 0.55 -11.31
C LEU A 201 -6.73 1.35 -12.60
N PRO A 202 -7.02 2.66 -12.49
CA PRO A 202 -7.24 3.49 -13.66
C PRO A 202 -5.92 3.79 -14.39
N ASP A 203 -6.04 4.24 -15.65
CA ASP A 203 -4.90 4.84 -16.35
C ASP A 203 -4.44 6.12 -15.68
N GLN A 204 -3.12 6.36 -15.75
CA GLN A 204 -2.52 7.62 -15.39
C GLN A 204 -2.16 8.35 -16.68
N ALA A 205 -3.01 9.30 -17.10
CA ALA A 205 -2.76 10.09 -18.30
C ALA A 205 -1.39 10.78 -18.23
N GLN A 206 -0.72 10.91 -19.38
CA GLN A 206 0.57 11.62 -19.52
C GLN A 206 1.62 11.19 -18.48
N THR A 207 1.70 9.90 -18.18
CA THR A 207 2.62 9.35 -17.20
C THR A 207 3.52 8.32 -17.87
N TYR A 208 4.82 8.47 -17.67
CA TYR A 208 5.83 7.56 -18.20
C TYR A 208 7.12 7.64 -17.38
N VAL A 209 7.95 6.61 -17.52
CA VAL A 209 9.25 6.50 -16.88
C VAL A 209 10.28 6.30 -17.97
N GLU A 210 11.33 7.12 -17.95
CA GLU A 210 12.50 6.97 -18.79
C GLU A 210 13.61 6.30 -18.00
N VAL A 211 14.17 5.25 -18.59
CA VAL A 211 15.27 4.49 -18.02
C VAL A 211 16.44 4.52 -18.98
N ASP A 212 17.63 4.76 -18.44
CA ASP A 212 18.88 4.47 -19.15
C ASP A 212 19.18 2.98 -18.92
N LEU A 213 19.23 2.20 -20.00
CA LEU A 213 19.48 0.75 -19.93
C LEU A 213 20.97 0.41 -19.90
N ASP A 214 21.84 1.36 -20.22
CA ASP A 214 23.27 1.16 -20.35
C ASP A 214 24.07 1.66 -19.13
N GLU A 215 23.48 2.51 -18.30
CA GLU A 215 24.13 3.01 -17.09
C GLU A 215 24.40 1.88 -16.08
N GLU A 216 25.68 1.66 -15.79
CA GLU A 216 26.16 0.76 -14.74
C GLU A 216 26.45 1.53 -13.46
N TRP A 217 25.92 1.05 -12.34
CA TRP A 217 26.14 1.65 -11.03
C TRP A 217 26.04 0.61 -9.91
N THR A 218 26.40 1.02 -8.70
CA THR A 218 26.36 0.15 -7.52
C THR A 218 25.32 0.66 -6.54
N ILE A 219 24.42 -0.22 -6.10
CA ILE A 219 23.38 0.12 -5.14
C ILE A 219 24.01 0.49 -3.79
N THR A 220 23.69 1.70 -3.31
CA THR A 220 24.03 2.14 -1.95
C THR A 220 22.83 2.76 -1.23
N GLY A 221 22.62 2.34 0.02
CA GLY A 221 21.52 2.81 0.85
C GLY A 221 21.64 4.28 1.27
N LYS A 222 22.84 4.87 1.21
CA LYS A 222 23.06 6.29 1.58
C LYS A 222 22.45 7.27 0.60
N GLU A 223 22.30 6.88 -0.66
CA GLU A 223 21.76 7.73 -1.74
C GLU A 223 20.24 7.62 -1.85
N MET A 224 19.64 6.67 -1.13
CA MET A 224 18.21 6.39 -1.17
C MET A 224 17.38 7.44 -0.42
N LYS A 225 16.19 7.72 -0.94
CA LYS A 225 15.18 8.62 -0.33
C LYS A 225 14.40 7.95 0.79
N SER A 226 14.34 6.62 0.82
CA SER A 226 13.73 5.87 1.91
C SER A 226 14.32 6.29 3.26
N LYS A 227 13.46 6.59 4.24
CA LYS A 227 13.85 6.98 5.60
C LYS A 227 14.60 5.88 6.36
N SER A 228 14.61 4.65 5.83
CA SER A 228 15.40 3.55 6.40
C SER A 228 16.90 3.86 6.39
N GLY A 229 17.41 4.53 5.35
CA GLY A 229 18.84 4.86 5.20
C GLY A 229 19.76 3.64 5.00
N TRP A 230 19.19 2.51 4.57
CA TRP A 230 19.91 1.25 4.28
C TRP A 230 19.14 0.42 3.25
N THR A 231 19.79 -0.60 2.68
CA THR A 231 19.21 -1.57 1.74
C THR A 231 19.85 -2.95 1.91
N PRO A 232 19.12 -4.07 1.76
CA PRO A 232 19.74 -5.40 1.78
C PRO A 232 20.59 -5.69 0.53
N PHE A 233 20.48 -4.84 -0.50
CA PHE A 233 21.20 -4.95 -1.77
C PHE A 233 22.50 -4.11 -1.81
N GLU A 234 23.00 -3.66 -0.66
CA GLU A 234 24.22 -2.82 -0.57
C GLU A 234 25.38 -3.47 -1.33
N GLY A 235 26.04 -2.70 -2.20
CA GLY A 235 27.18 -3.16 -2.98
C GLY A 235 26.84 -3.98 -4.22
N THR A 236 25.56 -4.20 -4.52
CA THR A 236 25.13 -4.91 -5.74
C THR A 236 25.35 -4.03 -6.96
N LYS A 237 26.11 -4.54 -7.93
CA LYS A 237 26.27 -3.90 -9.25
C LYS A 237 25.04 -4.18 -10.10
N VAL A 238 24.50 -3.14 -10.72
CA VAL A 238 23.33 -3.23 -11.60
C VAL A 238 23.55 -2.38 -12.83
N LYS A 239 22.92 -2.80 -13.92
CA LYS A 239 22.85 -2.08 -15.19
C LYS A 239 21.39 -1.73 -15.48
N GLY A 240 21.15 -0.43 -15.67
CA GLY A 240 19.81 0.13 -15.75
C GLY A 240 19.53 1.11 -14.61
N ARG A 241 19.17 2.35 -14.95
CA ARG A 241 18.83 3.40 -13.97
C ARG A 241 17.62 4.21 -14.43
N VAL A 242 16.80 4.63 -13.46
CA VAL A 242 15.71 5.58 -13.73
C VAL A 242 16.33 6.95 -13.94
N HIS A 243 16.14 7.51 -15.14
CA HIS A 243 16.62 8.84 -15.50
C HIS A 243 15.56 9.89 -15.19
N ARG A 244 14.32 9.68 -15.65
CA ARG A 244 13.22 10.65 -15.51
C ARG A 244 11.87 9.99 -15.27
N VAL A 245 11.03 10.62 -14.45
CA VAL A 245 9.62 10.24 -14.28
C VAL A 245 8.76 11.45 -14.58
N VAL A 246 7.81 11.29 -15.49
CA VAL A 246 6.72 12.25 -15.70
C VAL A 246 5.46 11.64 -15.13
N LEU A 247 4.78 12.39 -14.26
CA LEU A 247 3.54 11.98 -13.61
C LEU A 247 2.46 13.01 -13.90
N ARG A 248 1.48 12.63 -14.72
CA ARG A 248 0.37 13.49 -15.15
C ARG A 248 0.83 14.80 -15.78
N GLY A 249 1.78 14.71 -16.71
CA GLY A 249 2.32 15.85 -17.45
C GLY A 249 3.44 16.61 -16.73
N GLU A 250 3.60 16.42 -15.42
CA GLU A 250 4.64 17.10 -14.63
C GLU A 250 5.88 16.23 -14.44
N VAL A 251 7.06 16.83 -14.54
CA VAL A 251 8.32 16.15 -14.25
C VAL A 251 8.41 15.92 -12.74
N ALA A 252 8.25 14.67 -12.32
CA ALA A 252 8.20 14.29 -10.91
C ALA A 252 9.57 13.88 -10.36
N PHE A 253 10.46 13.37 -11.21
CA PHE A 253 11.80 12.93 -10.82
C PHE A 253 12.78 13.09 -11.99
N VAL A 254 14.01 13.53 -11.69
CA VAL A 254 15.16 13.52 -12.61
C VAL A 254 16.42 13.20 -11.82
N ASP A 255 17.22 12.24 -12.28
CA ASP A 255 18.60 11.96 -11.81
C ASP A 255 18.78 12.01 -10.28
N GLY A 256 17.94 11.28 -9.54
CA GLY A 256 18.02 11.18 -8.08
C GLY A 256 17.33 12.31 -7.32
N GLN A 257 16.63 13.24 -7.99
CA GLN A 257 15.90 14.33 -7.36
C GLN A 257 14.39 14.20 -7.60
N VAL A 258 13.60 14.28 -6.53
CA VAL A 258 12.13 14.37 -6.61
C VAL A 258 11.76 15.85 -6.70
N LEU A 259 10.98 16.21 -7.71
CA LEU A 259 10.66 17.60 -8.06
C LEU A 259 9.22 18.00 -7.69
N VAL A 260 8.33 17.03 -7.51
CA VAL A 260 6.96 17.26 -7.03
C VAL A 260 6.90 17.35 -5.51
N GLN A 261 6.03 18.21 -5.00
CA GLN A 261 5.88 18.44 -3.57
C GLN A 261 4.97 17.38 -2.91
N PRO A 262 5.14 17.11 -1.59
CA PRO A 262 4.18 16.33 -0.83
C PRO A 262 2.74 16.84 -1.03
N GLY A 263 1.80 15.92 -1.27
CA GLY A 263 0.41 16.26 -1.62
C GLY A 263 0.10 16.24 -3.12
N PHE A 264 1.11 16.12 -3.99
CA PHE A 264 0.89 15.96 -5.43
C PHE A 264 0.20 14.62 -5.78
N GLY A 265 0.37 13.57 -4.98
CA GLY A 265 -0.29 12.28 -5.18
C GLY A 265 -1.81 12.37 -5.03
N LEU A 266 -2.55 11.62 -5.85
CA LEU A 266 -4.02 11.56 -5.80
C LEU A 266 -4.47 10.15 -5.42
N ASN A 267 -5.57 10.04 -4.67
CA ASN A 267 -6.22 8.75 -4.46
C ASN A 267 -6.92 8.33 -5.76
N VAL A 268 -6.50 7.19 -6.33
CA VAL A 268 -7.06 6.63 -7.57
C VAL A 268 -8.42 5.96 -7.36
N ARG A 269 -8.84 5.76 -6.10
CA ARG A 269 -10.22 5.43 -5.73
C ARG A 269 -10.93 6.72 -5.35
N PRO A 270 -11.85 7.24 -6.18
CA PRO A 270 -12.54 8.47 -5.86
C PRO A 270 -13.34 8.31 -4.57
N LYS A 271 -13.45 9.39 -3.78
CA LYS A 271 -14.61 9.57 -2.90
C LYS A 271 -15.81 9.76 -3.84
N GLN A 272 -16.94 9.11 -3.59
CA GLN A 272 -18.15 9.32 -4.38
C GLN A 272 -18.37 10.82 -4.64
N VAL A 273 -18.44 11.21 -5.91
CA VAL A 273 -19.06 12.48 -6.29
C VAL A 273 -20.55 12.31 -5.95
N PRO A 274 -21.21 13.25 -5.24
CA PRO A 274 -22.65 13.17 -5.04
C PRO A 274 -23.32 13.04 -6.39
N LEU A 275 -24.13 11.99 -6.57
CA LEU A 275 -24.93 11.81 -7.78
C LEU A 275 -25.79 13.07 -7.98
N VAL A 276 -25.41 13.90 -8.94
CA VAL A 276 -26.36 14.82 -9.57
C VAL A 276 -27.33 13.91 -10.31
N SER A 277 -28.59 13.94 -9.89
CA SER A 277 -29.66 13.17 -10.50
C SER A 277 -29.93 13.70 -11.91
N GLU A 278 -29.23 13.19 -12.89
CA GLU A 278 -29.71 13.19 -14.27
C GLU A 278 -29.97 11.74 -14.67
N ALA A 279 -31.25 11.48 -14.92
CA ALA A 279 -31.75 10.21 -15.37
C ALA A 279 -31.28 9.98 -16.81
N SER A 280 -30.19 9.23 -16.97
CA SER A 280 -29.92 8.45 -18.16
C SER A 280 -29.67 7.01 -17.74
N GLN A 281 -30.70 6.17 -17.93
CA GLN A 281 -30.61 4.73 -17.82
C GLN A 281 -29.72 4.18 -18.95
N ASP A 282 -28.41 4.33 -18.81
CA ASP A 282 -27.48 3.49 -19.56
C ASP A 282 -27.16 2.27 -18.70
N LEU A 283 -27.58 1.12 -19.23
CA LEU A 283 -27.52 -0.21 -18.62
C LEU A 283 -26.11 -0.50 -18.09
N LEU A 284 -25.96 -0.58 -16.77
CA LEU A 284 -24.79 -1.18 -16.15
C LEU A 284 -24.74 -2.68 -16.55
N PRO A 285 -23.60 -3.19 -17.04
CA PRO A 285 -23.45 -4.60 -17.38
C PRO A 285 -23.70 -5.50 -16.17
N SER A 286 -24.39 -6.62 -16.40
CA SER A 286 -24.88 -7.53 -15.36
C SER A 286 -23.74 -8.16 -14.54
N ASP A 287 -24.08 -8.73 -13.37
CA ASP A 287 -23.12 -9.38 -12.46
C ASP A 287 -22.30 -10.53 -13.11
N ASN A 288 -22.72 -11.04 -14.26
CA ASN A 288 -22.02 -12.10 -15.00
C ASN A 288 -20.78 -11.64 -15.78
N ASP A 289 -20.65 -10.35 -16.11
CA ASP A 289 -19.63 -9.88 -17.07
C ASP A 289 -18.23 -9.68 -16.46
N ALA A 290 -18.11 -9.62 -15.13
CA ALA A 290 -16.82 -9.41 -14.45
C ALA A 290 -15.92 -10.66 -14.42
N ASN A 291 -16.50 -11.85 -14.67
CA ASN A 291 -15.75 -13.10 -14.81
C ASN A 291 -14.84 -13.08 -16.05
N ASP A 292 -15.15 -12.25 -17.03
CA ASP A 292 -14.48 -12.23 -18.32
C ASP A 292 -13.11 -11.51 -18.24
N THR A 293 -12.96 -10.50 -17.38
CA THR A 293 -11.69 -9.77 -17.20
C THR A 293 -10.59 -10.65 -16.60
N PHE A 294 -10.94 -11.55 -15.68
CA PHE A 294 -9.99 -12.50 -15.08
C PHE A 294 -9.63 -13.63 -16.07
N ALA A 295 -10.59 -14.05 -16.90
CA ALA A 295 -10.35 -15.04 -17.96
C ALA A 295 -9.48 -14.49 -19.09
N ARG A 296 -9.57 -13.19 -19.41
CA ARG A 296 -8.76 -12.53 -20.45
C ARG A 296 -7.26 -12.48 -20.12
N LEU A 297 -6.88 -12.33 -18.84
CA LEU A 297 -5.48 -12.45 -18.40
C LEU A 297 -4.91 -13.85 -18.67
N LEU A 298 -5.77 -14.88 -18.70
CA LEU A 298 -5.38 -16.25 -18.98
C LEU A 298 -5.37 -16.58 -20.49
N THR A 299 -5.83 -15.68 -21.38
CA THR A 299 -6.19 -16.06 -22.76
C THR A 299 -5.79 -15.16 -23.94
N SER A 300 -5.03 -14.05 -23.82
CA SER A 300 -4.74 -13.24 -25.03
C SER A 300 -3.31 -12.72 -25.24
N ASP A 301 -2.63 -13.33 -26.23
CA ASP A 301 -1.69 -12.71 -27.17
C ASP A 301 -2.45 -12.06 -28.35
N GLY A 302 -2.02 -10.88 -28.83
CA GLY A 302 -2.29 -10.37 -30.19
C GLY A 302 -3.14 -9.08 -30.34
N PRO A 303 -2.91 -8.24 -31.39
CA PRO A 303 -3.01 -6.77 -31.28
C PRO A 303 -4.07 -6.07 -32.17
N GLY A 304 -4.51 -4.86 -31.79
CA GLY A 304 -4.95 -3.82 -32.76
C GLY A 304 -6.03 -2.81 -32.33
N GLY A 305 -5.71 -1.50 -32.47
CA GLY A 305 -6.62 -0.35 -32.72
C GLY A 305 -7.39 0.22 -31.52
N GLY A 306 -7.59 1.52 -31.31
CA GLY A 306 -7.31 2.75 -32.06
C GLY A 306 -7.81 3.95 -31.21
N VAL A 307 -7.15 5.10 -31.33
CA VAL A 307 -7.29 6.29 -30.47
C VAL A 307 -8.31 7.28 -31.02
N HIS A 308 -9.15 7.89 -30.18
CA HIS A 308 -9.80 9.19 -30.43
C HIS A 308 -9.75 10.07 -29.17
N GLY A 309 -9.23 11.30 -29.32
CA GLY A 309 -9.09 12.29 -28.24
C GLY A 309 -10.02 13.48 -28.40
N ILE A 310 -10.24 14.24 -27.32
CA ILE A 310 -10.89 15.57 -27.33
C ILE A 310 -10.26 16.50 -26.27
N SER A 311 -10.24 17.79 -26.62
CA SER A 311 -9.47 18.93 -26.14
C SER A 311 -10.07 19.71 -24.95
N THR A 312 -9.19 20.14 -24.04
CA THR A 312 -9.07 21.40 -23.24
C THR A 312 -10.26 22.36 -23.00
N LYS A 313 -10.40 22.85 -21.75
CA LYS A 313 -10.06 24.24 -21.31
C LYS A 313 -10.39 24.50 -19.82
N VAL A 314 -9.57 25.34 -19.18
CA VAL A 314 -9.56 25.73 -17.75
C VAL A 314 -9.84 27.23 -17.61
N HIS A 315 -10.40 27.67 -16.47
CA HIS A 315 -10.40 29.06 -16.01
C HIS A 315 -9.96 29.18 -14.55
N PHE A 316 -9.12 30.18 -14.25
CA PHE A 316 -8.61 30.58 -12.92
C PHE A 316 -9.17 31.94 -12.51
N VAL A 317 -9.29 32.20 -11.19
CA VAL A 317 -9.21 33.56 -10.59
C VAL A 317 -8.60 33.52 -9.19
N ASP A 318 -7.63 34.41 -8.96
CA ASP A 318 -6.88 34.75 -7.72
C ASP A 318 -7.59 35.79 -6.83
N GLY A 319 -7.17 35.91 -5.56
CA GLY A 319 -7.36 37.15 -4.79
C GLY A 319 -7.20 37.08 -3.26
N ALA A 320 -6.13 37.67 -2.74
CA ALA A 320 -5.65 37.69 -1.35
C ALA A 320 -6.22 38.83 -0.45
N ASN A 321 -6.12 38.72 0.90
CA ASN A 321 -5.34 39.63 1.77
C ASN A 321 -5.48 39.44 3.31
N PHE A 322 -4.45 39.92 4.01
CA PHE A 322 -3.97 39.72 5.38
C PHE A 322 -4.63 40.58 6.50
N LEU A 323 -4.51 40.15 7.78
CA LEU A 323 -3.74 40.80 8.91
C LEU A 323 -4.17 40.30 10.33
N ARG A 324 -3.21 40.22 11.27
CA ARG A 324 -3.29 39.92 12.75
C ARG A 324 -3.02 41.21 13.57
N PRO A 325 -2.83 41.26 14.93
CA PRO A 325 -3.08 40.35 16.09
C PRO A 325 -3.74 41.05 17.33
N ASN A 326 -4.03 40.30 18.43
CA ASN A 326 -3.63 40.64 19.83
C ASN A 326 -4.17 39.62 20.88
N SER A 327 -3.33 39.30 21.88
CA SER A 327 -3.64 38.50 23.09
C SER A 327 -4.01 39.42 24.27
N PRO A 328 -4.74 38.95 25.32
CA PRO A 328 -4.10 38.34 26.50
C PRO A 328 -4.90 37.21 27.17
N SER A 329 -4.22 36.30 27.88
CA SER A 329 -4.81 35.18 28.65
C SER A 329 -5.32 35.58 30.04
N PRO A 330 -6.21 34.77 30.66
CA PRO A 330 -6.10 34.45 32.09
C PRO A 330 -6.15 32.94 32.39
N ARG A 331 -5.42 32.54 33.45
CA ARG A 331 -5.35 31.16 33.99
C ARG A 331 -6.60 30.82 34.82
N VAL A 332 -7.11 29.58 34.73
CA VAL A 332 -8.16 29.04 35.62
C VAL A 332 -7.71 27.74 36.28
N ARG A 333 -7.80 27.66 37.61
CA ARG A 333 -7.69 26.45 38.44
C ARG A 333 -8.98 25.63 38.33
N LEU A 334 -8.89 24.30 38.24
CA LEU A 334 -10.05 23.40 38.26
C LEU A 334 -10.07 22.60 39.57
N ASP A 335 -11.10 22.84 40.40
CA ASP A 335 -11.40 22.05 41.61
C ASP A 335 -12.27 20.82 41.28
N SER A 336 -12.11 19.79 42.10
CA SER A 336 -12.48 18.38 41.90
C SER A 336 -13.98 18.02 41.97
N ALA A 337 -14.92 18.95 41.77
CA ALA A 337 -16.33 18.71 42.06
C ALA A 337 -17.35 19.21 41.02
N SER A 338 -16.96 19.40 39.75
CA SER A 338 -17.90 19.81 38.70
C SER A 338 -18.19 18.67 37.70
N ASN A 339 -19.46 18.24 37.64
CA ASN A 339 -19.99 17.37 36.58
C ASN A 339 -20.09 18.14 35.26
N THR A 340 -18.95 18.51 34.70
CA THR A 340 -18.89 19.19 33.40
C THR A 340 -19.12 18.14 32.30
N THR A 341 -20.14 18.32 31.49
CA THR A 341 -20.38 17.44 30.33
C THR A 341 -19.34 17.70 29.24
N LEU A 342 -19.00 16.68 28.42
CA LEU A 342 -18.02 16.86 27.32
C LEU A 342 -18.51 17.94 26.33
N ARG A 343 -19.82 18.08 26.19
CA ARG A 343 -20.48 19.16 25.43
C ARG A 343 -20.22 20.55 26.02
N GLU A 344 -20.22 20.71 27.33
CA GLU A 344 -19.84 21.97 28.00
C GLU A 344 -18.34 22.23 27.95
N TYR A 345 -17.50 21.19 27.99
CA TYR A 345 -16.06 21.30 27.75
C TYR A 345 -15.79 21.79 26.32
N LEU A 346 -16.42 21.16 25.32
CA LEU A 346 -16.32 21.56 23.92
C LEU A 346 -16.87 22.98 23.70
N GLN A 347 -18.03 23.32 24.27
CA GLN A 347 -18.58 24.67 24.18
C GLN A 347 -17.68 25.73 24.83
N ARG A 348 -17.11 25.45 26.01
CA ARG A 348 -16.13 26.34 26.65
C ARG A 348 -14.85 26.46 25.82
N THR A 349 -14.40 25.40 25.17
CA THR A 349 -13.23 25.46 24.26
C THR A 349 -13.53 26.20 22.95
N THR A 350 -14.77 26.17 22.46
CA THR A 350 -15.16 26.84 21.21
C THR A 350 -15.31 28.36 21.33
N THR A 351 -15.59 28.88 22.53
CA THR A 351 -15.85 30.32 22.70
C THR A 351 -14.71 31.12 23.33
N SER A 352 -13.64 30.50 23.82
CA SER A 352 -12.55 31.28 24.44
C SER A 352 -11.13 30.69 24.42
N ASN A 353 -10.85 29.58 23.72
CA ASN A 353 -9.49 29.03 23.68
C ASN A 353 -8.92 28.92 22.25
N PRO A 354 -7.99 29.80 21.84
CA PRO A 354 -7.45 29.85 20.47
C PRO A 354 -6.54 28.66 20.08
N VAL A 355 -6.35 27.69 20.98
CA VAL A 355 -5.39 26.58 20.84
C VAL A 355 -6.02 25.34 20.17
N ALA A 356 -7.27 24.99 20.48
CA ALA A 356 -7.95 23.81 19.92
C ALA A 356 -8.17 23.89 18.39
N HIS A 357 -8.31 25.11 17.86
CA HIS A 357 -8.47 25.36 16.42
C HIS A 357 -7.18 25.24 15.61
N SER A 358 -6.01 25.12 16.25
CA SER A 358 -4.73 25.18 15.55
C SER A 358 -4.33 23.84 14.88
N LEU A 359 -4.89 22.71 15.35
CA LEU A 359 -4.56 21.35 14.87
C LEU A 359 -5.63 20.72 13.97
N MET A 360 -6.85 21.25 13.96
CA MET A 360 -7.92 20.72 13.12
C MET A 360 -7.55 20.85 11.63
N GLY A 361 -7.64 19.74 10.90
CA GLY A 361 -7.35 19.68 9.46
C GLY A 361 -5.86 19.72 9.09
N LYS A 362 -4.94 19.65 10.06
CA LYS A 362 -3.49 19.61 9.80
C LYS A 362 -2.93 18.20 9.92
N HIS A 363 -1.94 17.89 9.08
CA HIS A 363 -1.17 16.66 9.20
C HIS A 363 -0.16 16.76 10.35
N ILE A 364 -0.10 15.73 11.19
CA ILE A 364 0.87 15.61 12.28
C ILE A 364 2.06 14.83 11.74
N LEU A 365 3.18 15.52 11.53
CA LEU A 365 4.37 14.98 10.86
C LEU A 365 5.54 14.70 11.84
N ALA A 366 5.55 15.35 13.01
CA ALA A 366 6.55 15.18 14.06
C ALA A 366 6.01 15.63 15.43
N VAL A 367 6.66 15.20 16.51
CA VAL A 367 6.22 15.45 17.90
C VAL A 367 6.49 16.89 18.35
N ASP A 368 7.46 17.56 17.75
CA ASP A 368 7.80 18.97 18.00
C ASP A 368 6.73 19.95 17.49
N MET A 369 5.79 19.48 16.66
CA MET A 369 4.63 20.26 16.20
C MET A 369 3.63 20.55 17.33
N PHE A 370 3.73 19.85 18.46
CA PHE A 370 2.88 20.08 19.61
C PHE A 370 3.57 21.02 20.61
N ASN A 371 2.94 22.16 20.86
CA ASN A 371 3.33 22.98 22.00
C ASN A 371 2.70 22.42 23.29
N LYS A 372 3.12 22.96 24.43
CA LYS A 372 2.64 22.54 25.76
C LYS A 372 1.12 22.58 25.88
N ASP A 373 0.47 23.55 25.25
CA ASP A 373 -0.98 23.73 25.33
C ASP A 373 -1.72 22.66 24.51
N HIS A 374 -1.22 22.33 23.31
CA HIS A 374 -1.73 21.21 22.51
C HIS A 374 -1.66 19.88 23.27
N LEU A 375 -0.53 19.61 23.92
CA LEU A 375 -0.35 18.38 24.70
C LEU A 375 -1.29 18.33 25.90
N ASN A 376 -1.52 19.48 26.55
CA ASN A 376 -2.44 19.58 27.69
C ASN A 376 -3.89 19.32 27.26
N ASP A 377 -4.32 19.87 26.13
CA ASP A 377 -5.68 19.66 25.61
C ASP A 377 -5.90 18.20 25.19
N ILE A 378 -4.95 17.59 24.48
CA ILE A 378 -5.00 16.17 24.10
C ILE A 378 -5.06 15.28 25.35
N PHE A 379 -4.25 15.59 26.37
CA PHE A 379 -4.23 14.82 27.61
C PHE A 379 -5.54 14.92 28.39
N ASN A 380 -6.12 16.12 28.49
CA ASN A 380 -7.40 16.34 29.17
C ASN A 380 -8.55 15.64 28.43
N LEU A 381 -8.56 15.69 27.10
CA LEU A 381 -9.53 14.95 26.29
C LEU A 381 -9.40 13.43 26.52
N ALA A 382 -8.18 12.90 26.50
CA ALA A 382 -7.93 11.48 26.74
C ALA A 382 -8.36 11.03 28.15
N GLN A 383 -8.09 11.85 29.18
CA GLN A 383 -8.56 11.61 30.56
C GLN A 383 -10.09 11.57 30.63
N LEU A 384 -10.77 12.49 29.95
CA LEU A 384 -12.22 12.58 29.93
C LEU A 384 -12.84 11.35 29.23
N LEU A 385 -12.30 10.95 28.08
CA LEU A 385 -12.72 9.73 27.38
C LEU A 385 -12.50 8.48 28.22
N LYS A 386 -11.36 8.38 28.92
CA LYS A 386 -11.05 7.26 29.81
C LYS A 386 -12.04 7.14 30.96
N LEU A 387 -12.39 8.26 31.61
CA LEU A 387 -13.39 8.31 32.70
C LEU A 387 -14.82 7.99 32.22
N ARG A 388 -15.14 8.27 30.96
CA ARG A 388 -16.44 7.94 30.36
C ARG A 388 -16.53 6.47 29.97
N GLY A 389 -15.46 5.90 29.39
CA GLY A 389 -15.37 4.48 29.06
C GLY A 389 -15.42 3.57 30.29
N THR A 390 -14.93 4.01 31.45
CA THR A 390 -15.07 3.27 32.72
C THR A 390 -16.49 3.31 33.30
N LYS A 391 -17.37 4.17 32.79
CA LYS A 391 -18.77 4.32 33.25
C LYS A 391 -19.80 3.75 32.26
N ASP A 392 -19.35 3.01 31.24
CA ASP A 392 -20.18 2.30 30.25
C ASP A 392 -21.26 3.19 29.57
N ARG A 393 -20.94 4.47 29.35
CA ARG A 393 -21.84 5.40 28.66
C ARG A 393 -21.60 5.38 27.15
N PRO A 394 -22.66 5.40 26.32
CA PRO A 394 -22.54 5.35 24.87
C PRO A 394 -21.78 6.56 24.31
N VAL A 395 -20.95 6.30 23.30
CA VAL A 395 -20.11 7.30 22.61
C VAL A 395 -20.95 8.20 21.70
N ASP A 396 -22.18 7.81 21.35
CA ASP A 396 -23.04 8.55 20.43
C ASP A 396 -23.48 9.93 20.94
N GLU A 397 -23.32 10.22 22.23
CA GLU A 397 -23.52 11.58 22.78
C GLU A 397 -22.32 12.54 22.53
N LEU A 398 -21.25 12.07 21.85
CA LEU A 398 -20.00 12.81 21.61
C LEU A 398 -19.85 13.38 20.19
N LEU A 399 -20.66 12.93 19.24
CA LEU A 399 -20.70 13.43 17.85
C LEU A 399 -21.89 14.38 17.68
#